data_AF-A0A402AY91-F1
#
_entry.id   AF-A0A402AY91-F1
#
_cell.length_a   1.000
_cell.length_b   1.000
_cell.length_c   1.000
_cell.angle_alpha   90.00
_cell.angle_beta   90.00
_cell.angle_gamma   90.00
#
_symmetry.space_group_name_H-M   'P 1'
#
loop_
_entity.id
_entity.type
_entity.pdbx_description
1 polymer ?
#
loop_
_entity_poly.entity_id
_entity_poly.type
_entity_poly.pdbx_seq_one_letter_code
_entity_poly.pdbx_strand_id
1 'polypeptide(L)'
;MDIKKADDDALLEVVRQQLRQSVARLQDLKGRPENELAHKQALEHELVAVLSAVGELLPPDLQAQVQQLLVLHAGLSNPYLGRATSMTQLHQRNGQRSDLPSWAQPE
;
A
#
# COMPACT_ATOMS: atom_id res chain seq x y z
N MET A 1 13.56 18.23 -32.81
CA MET A 1 12.50 17.36 -32.23
C MET A 1 13.13 16.45 -31.17
N ASP A 2 14.15 16.93 -30.44
CA ASP A 2 15.16 16.06 -29.82
C ASP A 2 15.18 16.14 -28.28
N ILE A 3 14.53 17.15 -27.69
CA ILE A 3 14.51 17.38 -26.24
C ILE A 3 13.60 16.37 -25.54
N LYS A 4 12.41 16.11 -26.08
CA LYS A 4 11.47 15.11 -25.53
C LYS A 4 12.07 13.70 -25.49
N LYS A 5 12.88 13.36 -26.50
CA LYS A 5 13.46 12.02 -26.63
C LYS A 5 14.57 11.77 -25.62
N ALA A 6 15.37 12.80 -25.32
CA ALA A 6 16.43 12.73 -24.32
C ALA A 6 15.88 12.65 -22.88
N ASP A 7 14.79 13.35 -22.60
CA ASP A 7 14.10 13.27 -21.30
C ASP A 7 13.43 11.89 -21.09
N ASP A 8 12.80 11.35 -22.14
CA ASP A 8 12.20 10.01 -22.11
C ASP A 8 13.26 8.93 -21.87
N ASP A 9 14.43 9.02 -22.52
CA ASP A 9 15.54 8.06 -22.34
C ASP A 9 16.14 8.13 -20.92
N ALA A 10 16.24 9.32 -20.33
CA ALA A 10 16.72 9.49 -18.95
C ALA A 10 15.72 8.91 -17.93
N LEU A 11 14.42 9.16 -18.12
CA LEU A 11 13.35 8.58 -17.31
C LEU A 11 13.33 7.06 -17.41
N LEU A 12 13.52 6.51 -18.62
CA LEU A 12 13.56 5.07 -18.86
C LEU A 12 14.70 4.38 -18.09
N GLU A 13 15.87 5.02 -18.01
CA GLU A 13 17.01 4.47 -17.28
C GLU A 13 16.81 4.54 -15.76
N VAL A 14 16.16 5.59 -15.26
CA VAL A 14 15.74 5.68 -13.83
C VAL A 14 14.78 4.55 -13.48
N VAL A 15 13.73 4.33 -14.29
CA VAL A 15 12.77 3.26 -14.07
C VAL A 15 13.43 1.89 -14.19
N ARG A 16 14.36 1.71 -15.13
CA ARG A 16 15.13 0.46 -15.27
C ARG A 16 15.99 0.18 -14.03
N GLN A 17 16.63 1.19 -13.45
CA GLN A 17 17.40 1.03 -12.21
C GLN A 17 16.49 0.69 -11.03
N GLN A 18 15.35 1.38 -10.88
CA GLN A 18 14.36 1.08 -9.85
C GLN A 18 13.82 -0.36 -9.98
N LEU A 19 13.47 -0.80 -11.19
CA LEU A 19 13.03 -2.17 -11.44
C LEU A 19 14.08 -3.21 -11.04
N ARG A 20 15.37 -2.98 -11.37
CA ARG A 20 16.45 -3.88 -10.95
C ARG A 20 16.57 -3.97 -9.43
N GLN A 21 16.49 -2.84 -8.73
CA GLN A 21 16.54 -2.80 -7.27
C GLN A 21 15.33 -3.50 -6.65
N SER A 22 14.13 -3.29 -7.20
CA SER A 22 12.92 -3.95 -6.73
C SER A 22 12.94 -5.46 -6.94
N VAL A 23 13.42 -5.94 -8.09
CA VAL A 23 13.60 -7.37 -8.33
C VAL A 23 14.59 -7.98 -7.33
N ALA A 24 15.70 -7.30 -7.05
CA ALA A 24 16.67 -7.77 -6.05
C ALA A 24 16.07 -7.83 -4.64
N ARG A 25 15.29 -6.82 -4.24
CA ARG A 25 14.57 -6.80 -2.96
C ARG A 25 13.52 -7.91 -2.84
N LEU A 26 12.72 -8.13 -3.89
CA LEU A 26 11.75 -9.23 -3.94
C LEU A 26 12.41 -10.61 -3.88
N GLN A 27 13.60 -10.76 -4.49
CA GLN A 27 14.38 -12.00 -4.43
C GLN A 27 14.96 -12.25 -3.03
N ASP A 28 15.50 -11.23 -2.36
CA ASP A 28 16.01 -11.35 -0.98
C ASP A 28 14.86 -11.65 0.01
N LEU A 29 13.71 -11.00 -0.17
CA LEU A 29 12.49 -11.31 0.57
C LEU A 29 12.10 -12.79 0.36
N LYS A 30 11.99 -13.27 -0.88
CA LYS A 30 11.68 -14.69 -1.14
C LYS A 30 12.62 -15.69 -0.42
N GLY A 31 13.86 -15.30 -0.14
CA GLY A 31 14.85 -16.11 0.59
C GLY A 31 14.71 -16.12 2.12
N ARG A 32 13.89 -15.24 2.73
CA ARG A 32 13.77 -15.07 4.19
C ARG A 32 12.31 -15.11 4.65
N PRO A 33 11.74 -16.29 4.96
CA PRO A 33 10.35 -16.43 5.38
C PRO A 33 10.08 -16.02 6.84
N GLU A 34 10.94 -15.19 7.45
CA GLU A 34 10.74 -14.78 8.83
C GLU A 34 9.63 -13.72 8.90
N ASN A 35 8.54 -14.07 9.61
CA ASN A 35 7.39 -13.23 9.91
C ASN A 35 6.49 -12.91 8.69
N GLU A 36 5.60 -13.86 8.35
CA GLU A 36 4.69 -13.82 7.19
C GLU A 36 3.94 -12.49 6.99
N LEU A 37 3.54 -11.82 8.07
CA LEU A 37 2.83 -10.55 7.99
C LEU A 37 3.73 -9.39 7.53
N ALA A 38 4.92 -9.26 8.14
CA ALA A 38 5.90 -8.26 7.74
C ALA A 38 6.42 -8.55 6.32
N HIS A 39 6.54 -9.83 5.99
CA HIS A 39 6.89 -10.32 4.66
C HIS A 39 5.88 -9.89 3.60
N LYS A 40 4.59 -10.13 3.87
CA LYS A 40 3.49 -9.76 2.98
C LYS A 40 3.42 -8.24 2.77
N GLN A 41 3.59 -7.47 3.84
CA GLN A 41 3.60 -6.00 3.77
C GLN A 41 4.80 -5.47 2.95
N ALA A 42 5.98 -6.07 3.11
CA ALA A 42 7.16 -5.70 2.33
C ALA A 42 6.98 -6.02 0.84
N LEU A 43 6.41 -7.18 0.51
CA LEU A 43 6.06 -7.55 -0.87
C LEU A 43 5.03 -6.60 -1.50
N GLU A 44 3.95 -6.30 -0.79
CA GLU A 44 2.91 -5.35 -1.25
C GLU A 44 3.49 -3.95 -1.47
N HIS A 45 4.32 -3.48 -0.54
CA HIS A 45 4.98 -2.17 -0.67
C HIS A 45 5.90 -2.09 -1.88
N GLU A 46 6.70 -3.14 -2.13
CA GLU A 46 7.60 -3.16 -3.28
C GLU A 46 6.84 -3.24 -4.62
N LEU A 47 5.73 -3.99 -4.67
CA LEU A 47 4.83 -4.04 -5.83
C LEU A 47 4.23 -2.66 -6.15
N VAL A 48 3.74 -1.96 -5.13
CA VAL A 48 3.17 -0.61 -5.26
C VAL A 48 4.23 0.40 -5.74
N ALA A 49 5.46 0.31 -5.21
CA ALA A 49 6.56 1.16 -5.62
C ALA A 49 6.91 0.95 -7.10
N VAL A 50 6.96 -0.30 -7.57
CA VAL A 50 7.22 -0.63 -8.98
C VAL A 50 6.12 -0.11 -9.90
N LEU A 51 4.84 -0.32 -9.54
CA LEU A 51 3.71 0.16 -10.33
C LEU A 51 3.70 1.69 -10.43
N SER A 52 4.10 2.39 -9.37
CA SER A 52 4.21 3.85 -9.36
C SER A 52 5.35 4.33 -10.26
N ALA A 53 6.52 3.67 -10.20
CA ALA A 53 7.68 3.99 -11.04
C ALA A 53 7.42 3.75 -12.54
N VAL A 54 6.76 2.65 -12.88
CA VAL A 54 6.48 2.28 -14.29
C VAL A 54 5.28 3.06 -14.84
N GLY A 55 4.37 3.54 -13.98
CA GLY A 55 3.16 4.27 -14.37
C GLY A 55 3.41 5.48 -15.26
N GLU A 56 4.52 6.19 -15.06
CA GLU A 56 4.89 7.37 -15.84
C GLU A 56 5.37 7.05 -17.26
N LEU A 57 5.77 5.80 -17.53
CA LEU A 57 6.21 5.32 -18.84
C LEU A 57 5.13 4.58 -19.62
N LEU A 58 3.96 4.36 -19.00
CA LEU A 58 2.87 3.65 -19.64
C LEU A 58 2.09 4.58 -20.58
N PRO A 59 1.51 4.02 -21.66
CA PRO A 59 0.47 4.69 -22.43
C PRO A 59 -0.63 5.27 -21.51
N PRO A 60 -1.22 6.42 -21.84
CA PRO A 60 -2.14 7.14 -20.95
C PRO A 60 -3.38 6.34 -20.55
N ASP A 61 -3.85 5.43 -21.41
CA ASP A 61 -4.93 4.49 -21.14
C ASP A 61 -4.57 3.44 -20.08
N LEU A 62 -3.31 3.03 -20.01
CA LEU A 62 -2.79 2.11 -19.00
C LEU A 62 -2.35 2.85 -17.72
N GLN A 63 -1.83 4.07 -17.85
CA GLN A 63 -1.50 4.92 -16.69
C GLN A 63 -2.73 5.19 -15.83
N ALA A 64 -3.87 5.52 -16.45
CA ALA A 64 -5.13 5.72 -15.73
C ALA A 64 -5.60 4.46 -14.97
N GLN A 65 -5.40 3.27 -15.56
CA GLN A 65 -5.74 2.00 -14.93
C GLN A 65 -4.81 1.68 -13.75
N VAL A 66 -3.51 1.90 -13.90
CA VAL A 66 -2.52 1.73 -12.81
C VAL A 66 -2.83 2.69 -11.67
N GLN A 67 -3.18 3.94 -11.97
CA GLN A 67 -3.52 4.92 -10.96
C GLN A 67 -4.82 4.56 -10.21
N GLN A 68 -5.84 4.03 -10.91
CA GLN A 68 -7.03 3.47 -10.27
C GLN A 68 -6.71 2.27 -9.37
N LEU A 69 -5.86 1.35 -9.83
CA LEU A 69 -5.42 0.21 -9.04
C LEU A 69 -4.68 0.64 -7.77
N LEU A 70 -3.82 1.65 -7.85
CA LEU A 70 -3.10 2.20 -6.69
C LEU A 70 -4.05 2.86 -5.68
N VAL A 71 -5.05 3.61 -6.15
CA VAL A 71 -6.08 4.22 -5.28
C VAL A 71 -6.93 3.15 -4.60
N LEU A 72 -7.36 2.13 -5.34
CA LEU A 72 -8.12 1.00 -4.79
C LEU A 72 -7.29 0.20 -3.78
N HIS A 73 -6.02 -0.05 -4.09
CA HIS A 73 -5.09 -0.71 -3.16
C HIS A 73 -4.93 0.08 -1.88
N ALA A 74 -4.66 1.39 -1.95
CA ALA A 74 -4.56 2.26 -0.78
C ALA A 74 -5.84 2.29 0.07
N GLY A 75 -7.01 2.21 -0.59
CA GLY A 75 -8.29 2.02 0.04
C GLY A 75 -8.34 0.71 0.84
N LEU A 76 -8.04 -0.42 0.20
CA LEU A 76 -8.13 -1.77 0.79
C LEU A 76 -7.04 -2.09 1.81
N SER A 77 -5.83 -1.55 1.63
CA SER A 77 -4.67 -1.75 2.50
C SER A 77 -4.71 -0.89 3.77
N ASN A 78 -5.75 -0.05 3.92
CA ASN A 78 -5.89 0.83 5.06
C ASN A 78 -6.17 -0.01 6.34
N PRO A 79 -5.25 -0.04 7.32
CA PRO A 79 -5.41 -0.87 8.54
C PRO A 79 -6.60 -0.43 9.40
N TYR A 80 -7.19 0.74 9.12
CA TYR A 80 -8.33 1.28 9.83
C TYR A 80 -9.70 0.81 9.30
N LEU A 81 -9.78 0.23 8.09
CA LEU A 81 -11.04 -0.32 7.57
C LEU A 81 -11.55 -1.53 8.37
N GLY A 82 -10.66 -2.21 9.12
CA GLY A 82 -11.02 -3.30 10.04
C GLY A 82 -10.81 -3.00 11.53
N ARG A 83 -10.23 -1.84 11.89
CA ARG A 83 -9.87 -1.48 13.28
C ARG A 83 -10.69 -0.36 13.90
N ALA A 84 -11.77 0.10 13.26
CA ALA A 84 -12.70 1.06 13.85
C ALA A 84 -13.64 0.41 14.91
N THR A 85 -13.11 -0.46 15.77
CA THR A 85 -13.88 -1.20 16.78
C THR A 85 -13.36 -1.03 18.21
N SER A 86 -12.26 -0.33 18.44
CA SER A 86 -11.57 -0.42 19.75
C SER A 86 -12.11 0.48 20.85
N MET A 87 -12.72 1.64 20.56
CA MET A 87 -13.28 2.53 21.59
C MET A 87 -14.77 2.81 21.41
N THR A 88 -15.18 3.26 20.21
CA THR A 88 -16.59 3.62 19.98
C THR A 88 -17.53 2.41 20.05
N GLN A 89 -17.12 1.25 19.51
CA GLN A 89 -17.90 0.02 19.64
C GLN A 89 -17.83 -0.58 21.04
N LEU A 90 -16.72 -0.39 21.77
CA LEU A 90 -16.64 -0.75 23.18
C LEU A 90 -17.64 0.07 24.02
N HIS A 91 -17.69 1.39 23.81
CA HIS A 91 -18.64 2.28 24.47
C HIS A 91 -20.10 1.95 24.13
N GLN A 92 -20.41 1.64 22.86
CA GLN A 92 -21.76 1.17 22.48
C GLN A 92 -22.13 -0.16 23.13
N ARG A 93 -21.19 -1.11 23.19
CA ARG A 93 -21.42 -2.42 23.83
C ARG A 93 -21.55 -2.30 25.36
N ASN A 94 -20.80 -1.41 25.99
CA ASN A 94 -20.91 -1.15 27.43
C ASN A 94 -22.19 -0.37 27.78
N GLY A 95 -22.64 0.54 26.91
CA GLY A 95 -23.93 1.22 27.06
C GLY A 95 -25.14 0.28 26.99
N GLN A 96 -24.99 -0.89 26.35
CA GLN A 96 -26.02 -1.95 26.31
C GLN A 96 -25.95 -2.92 27.50
N ARG A 97 -24.94 -2.78 28.37
CA ARG A 97 -24.68 -3.65 29.52
C ARG A 97 -24.85 -2.88 30.82
N SER A 98 -26.08 -2.86 31.32
CA SER A 98 -26.49 -2.21 32.57
C SER A 98 -25.88 -2.86 33.83
N ASP A 99 -25.23 -4.01 33.65
CA ASP A 99 -24.52 -4.77 34.69
C ASP A 99 -23.09 -4.28 34.93
N LEU A 100 -22.58 -3.34 34.11
CA LEU A 100 -21.23 -2.82 34.26
C LEU A 100 -21.16 -1.63 35.22
N PRO A 101 -20.07 -1.50 36.00
CA PRO A 101 -19.86 -0.36 36.90
C PRO A 101 -19.80 0.97 36.14
N SER A 102 -20.17 2.07 36.82
CA SER A 102 -20.26 3.42 36.23
C SER A 102 -18.96 3.95 35.61
N TRP A 103 -17.79 3.47 36.04
CA TRP A 103 -16.50 3.84 35.43
C TRP A 103 -16.26 3.21 34.06
N ALA A 104 -17.04 2.20 33.67
CA ALA A 104 -16.97 1.50 32.40
C ALA A 104 -18.08 1.92 31.40
N GLN A 105 -18.99 2.79 31.83
CA GLN A 105 -20.04 3.38 31.01
C GLN A 105 -19.57 4.76 30.51
N PRO A 106 -19.90 5.15 29.27
CA PRO A 106 -19.62 6.51 28.80
C PRO A 106 -20.41 7.54 29.63
N GLU A 107 -19.81 8.72 29.85
CA GLU A 107 -20.45 9.85 30.57
C GLU A 107 -21.77 10.31 29.93
#